data_AF-A0A9Q4DKF2-F1
#
_entry.id   AF-A0A9Q4DKF2-F1
#
_cell.length_a   1.000
_cell.length_b   1.000
_cell.length_c   1.000
_cell.angle_alpha   90.00
_cell.angle_beta   90.00
_cell.angle_gamma   90.00
#
_symmetry.space_group_name_H-M   'P 1'
#
loop_
_entity.id
_entity.type
_entity.pdbx_description
1 polymer ?
#
loop_
_entity_poly.entity_id
_entity_poly.type
_entity_poly.pdbx_seq_one_letter_code
_entity_poly.pdbx_strand_id
1 'polypeptide(L)' 'NRALEGILTKVVSSSRKDWADRLVEATWAYNTTWKTTTGFTPYELVYGKKALLSIEFEYNTLRMAAQLDLDLSHAQQERL' A
#
# COMPACT_ATOMS: atom_id res chain seq x y z
N ASN A 1 7.23 7.60 7.73
CA ASN A 1 6.71 8.50 6.67
C ASN A 1 5.58 9.32 7.28
N ARG A 2 5.88 10.54 7.76
CA ARG A 2 4.94 11.31 8.62
C ARG A 2 3.57 11.55 7.98
N ALA A 3 3.52 11.70 6.65
CA ALA A 3 2.26 11.90 5.94
C ALA A 3 1.41 10.62 5.95
N LEU A 4 2.01 9.45 5.70
CA LEU A 4 1.31 8.16 5.75
C LEU A 4 0.85 7.82 7.18
N GLU A 5 1.70 8.05 8.17
CA GLU A 5 1.36 7.90 9.60
C GLU A 5 0.17 8.81 9.99
N GLY A 6 0.14 10.05 9.47
CA GLY A 6 -0.95 10.98 9.68
C GLY A 6 -2.26 10.55 9.02
N ILE A 7 -2.20 9.88 7.86
CA ILE A 7 -3.39 9.30 7.21
C ILE A 7 -3.88 8.12 8.04
N LEU A 8 -3.01 7.16 8.35
CA LEU A 8 -3.32 5.96 9.13
C LEU A 8 -3.97 6.29 10.49
N THR A 9 -3.38 7.21 11.24
CA THR A 9 -3.91 7.63 12.55
C THR A 9 -5.34 8.15 12.46
N LYS A 10 -5.75 8.71 11.31
CA LYS A 10 -7.09 9.25 11.09
C LYS A 10 -8.10 8.22 10.58
N VAL A 11 -7.64 7.19 9.86
CA VAL A 11 -8.53 6.22 9.20
C VAL A 11 -8.69 4.90 9.95
N VAL A 12 -7.75 4.57 10.85
CA VAL A 12 -7.81 3.35 11.66
C VAL A 12 -8.85 3.51 12.77
N SER A 13 -9.71 2.51 12.95
CA SER A 13 -10.71 2.52 14.01
C SER A 13 -10.07 2.49 15.41
N SER A 14 -10.80 2.96 16.43
CA SER A 14 -10.35 2.88 17.83
C SER A 14 -10.04 1.45 18.28
N SER A 15 -10.72 0.46 17.68
CA SER A 15 -10.49 -0.96 17.95
C SER A 15 -9.16 -1.48 17.36
N ARG A 16 -8.60 -0.74 16.38
CA ARG A 16 -7.39 -1.09 15.61
C ARG A 16 -7.42 -2.46 14.95
N LYS A 17 -8.60 -3.08 14.80
CA LYS A 17 -8.73 -4.39 14.14
C LYS A 17 -8.66 -4.27 12.62
N ASP A 18 -8.99 -3.11 12.08
CA ASP A 18 -9.02 -2.80 10.64
C ASP A 18 -7.70 -2.19 10.12
N TRP A 19 -6.64 -2.17 10.93
CA TRP A 19 -5.40 -1.46 10.60
C TRP A 19 -4.75 -1.94 9.31
N ALA A 20 -4.80 -3.25 9.03
CA ALA A 20 -4.19 -3.85 7.85
C ALA A 20 -4.88 -3.39 6.55
N ASP A 21 -6.22 -3.43 6.53
CA ASP A 21 -7.01 -2.98 5.37
C ASP A 21 -6.84 -1.47 5.17
N ARG A 22 -6.88 -0.70 6.26
CA ARG A 22 -6.66 0.76 6.22
C ARG A 22 -5.25 1.13 5.78
N LEU A 23 -4.26 0.29 6.02
CA LEU A 23 -2.90 0.51 5.55
C LEU A 23 -2.79 0.42 4.03
N VAL A 24 -3.49 -0.53 3.42
CA VAL A 24 -3.52 -0.67 1.95
C VAL A 24 -4.19 0.57 1.33
N GLU A 25 -5.34 0.99 1.87
CA GLU A 25 -6.05 2.20 1.43
C GLU A 25 -5.20 3.47 1.63
N ALA A 26 -4.59 3.64 2.80
CA ALA A 26 -3.77 4.81 3.12
C ALA A 26 -2.53 4.91 2.23
N THR A 27 -1.90 3.77 1.93
CA THR A 27 -0.72 3.71 1.06
C THR A 27 -1.10 4.07 -0.37
N TRP A 28 -2.23 3.59 -0.86
CA TRP A 28 -2.76 3.96 -2.17
C TRP A 28 -3.05 5.46 -2.27
N ALA A 29 -3.76 6.00 -1.29
CA ALA A 29 -4.05 7.43 -1.24
C ALA A 29 -2.76 8.26 -1.20
N TYR A 30 -1.78 7.87 -0.39
CA TYR A 30 -0.49 8.54 -0.33
C TYR A 30 0.24 8.54 -1.68
N ASN A 31 0.27 7.38 -2.37
CA ASN A 31 0.99 7.21 -3.63
C ASN A 31 0.35 7.95 -4.80
N THR A 32 -0.97 8.10 -4.81
CA THR A 32 -1.72 8.75 -5.89
C THR A 32 -2.01 10.23 -5.63
N THR A 33 -1.73 10.73 -4.43
CA THR A 33 -1.91 12.16 -4.10
C THR A 33 -0.77 13.00 -4.65
N TRP A 34 -1.13 14.06 -5.39
CA TRP A 34 -0.19 15.05 -5.89
C TRP A 34 0.59 15.73 -4.76
N LYS A 35 1.91 15.83 -4.90
CA LYS A 35 2.76 16.57 -3.95
C LYS A 35 3.18 17.90 -4.57
N THR A 36 2.76 18.99 -3.94
CA THR A 36 3.14 20.35 -4.37
C THR A 36 4.65 20.56 -4.34
N THR A 37 5.38 19.92 -3.43
CA THR A 37 6.83 20.07 -3.30
C THR A 37 7.62 19.47 -4.46
N THR A 38 7.16 18.34 -5.01
CA THR A 38 7.83 17.66 -6.12
C THR A 38 7.16 17.93 -7.46
N GLY A 39 5.91 18.42 -7.46
CA GLY A 39 5.12 18.59 -8.68
C GLY A 39 4.74 17.26 -9.33
N PHE A 40 4.70 16.17 -8.57
CA PHE A 40 4.33 14.82 -9.03
C PHE A 40 3.69 14.04 -7.89
N THR A 41 2.96 12.99 -8.22
CA THR A 41 2.54 11.95 -7.27
C THR A 41 3.73 11.06 -6.91
N PRO A 42 3.79 10.48 -5.70
CA PRO A 42 4.83 9.51 -5.38
C PRO A 42 4.86 8.30 -6.32
N TYR A 43 3.70 7.90 -6.85
CA TYR A 43 3.61 6.83 -7.86
C TYR A 43 4.34 7.18 -9.15
N GLU A 44 4.13 8.39 -9.69
CA GLU A 44 4.82 8.87 -10.89
C GLU A 44 6.35 8.87 -10.72
N LEU A 45 6.83 9.19 -9.52
CA LEU A 45 8.28 9.20 -9.24
C LEU A 45 8.90 7.80 -9.26
N VAL A 46 8.15 6.78 -8.83
CA VAL A 46 8.65 5.39 -8.76
C VAL A 46 8.54 4.70 -10.13
N TYR A 47 7.44 4.91 -10.84
CA TYR A 47 7.12 4.15 -12.06
C TYR A 47 7.25 4.96 -13.35
N GLY A 48 7.53 6.26 -13.27
CA GLY A 48 7.68 7.14 -14.44
C GLY A 48 6.39 7.42 -15.20
N LYS A 49 5.23 7.02 -14.67
CA LYS A 49 3.91 7.18 -15.30
C LYS A 49 2.82 7.53 -14.28
N LYS A 50 1.75 8.17 -14.75
CA LYS A 50 0.55 8.44 -13.94
C LYS A 50 -0.10 7.13 -13.50
N ALA A 51 -0.54 7.07 -12.25
CA ALA A 51 -1.40 5.99 -11.78
C ALA A 51 -2.72 6.02 -12.55
N LEU A 52 -2.95 5.02 -13.40
CA LEU A 52 -4.22 4.81 -14.06
C LEU A 52 -5.08 3.94 -13.12
N LEU A 53 -6.17 4.52 -12.60
CA LEU A 53 -7.00 3.99 -11.50
C LEU A 53 -7.44 2.51 -11.60
N SER A 54 -7.81 1.96 -10.42
CA SER A 54 -8.33 0.61 -10.09
C SER A 54 -7.48 -0.59 -10.53
N ILE A 55 -7.14 -0.70 -11.81
CA ILE A 55 -6.47 -1.88 -12.33
C ILE A 55 -5.07 -2.04 -11.74
N GLU A 56 -4.34 -0.94 -11.55
CA GLU A 56 -3.00 -1.00 -10.94
C GLU A 56 -3.07 -1.21 -9.43
N PHE A 57 -4.17 -0.84 -8.78
CA PHE A 57 -4.41 -1.16 -7.37
C PHE A 57 -4.68 -2.66 -7.22
N GLU A 58 -5.63 -3.20 -7.99
CA GLU A 58 -5.97 -4.64 -8.01
C GLU A 58 -4.77 -5.50 -8.40
N TYR A 59 -4.00 -5.08 -9.40
CA TYR A 59 -2.79 -5.79 -9.80
C TYR A 59 -1.74 -5.82 -8.67
N ASN A 60 -1.53 -4.67 -8.00
CA ASN A 60 -0.57 -4.62 -6.90
C ASN A 60 -1.05 -5.40 -5.67
N THR A 61 -2.35 -5.38 -5.34
CA THR A 61 -2.89 -6.20 -4.24
C THR A 61 -2.79 -7.69 -4.54
N LEU A 62 -3.10 -8.11 -5.78
CA LEU A 62 -2.91 -9.50 -6.22
C LEU A 62 -1.45 -9.94 -6.15
N ARG A 63 -0.52 -9.10 -6.61
CA ARG A 63 0.91 -9.40 -6.54
C ARG A 63 1.40 -9.52 -5.10
N MET A 64 0.92 -8.64 -4.22
CA MET A 64 1.29 -8.65 -2.81
C MET A 64 0.71 -9.87 -2.08
N ALA A 65 -0.53 -10.27 -2.40
CA ALA A 65 -1.13 -11.51 -1.91
C ALA A 65 -0.35 -12.75 -2.36
N ALA A 66 0.05 -12.81 -3.64
CA ALA A 66 0.87 -13.90 -4.15
C ALA A 66 2.25 -13.98 -3.45
N GLN A 67 2.86 -12.83 -3.16
CA GLN A 67 4.13 -12.79 -2.42
C GLN A 67 3.96 -13.28 -0.98
N LEU A 68 2.90 -12.85 -0.29
CA LEU A 68 2.58 -13.32 1.06
C LEU A 68 2.38 -14.84 1.10
N ASP A 69 1.69 -15.40 0.11
CA ASP A 69 1.44 -16.85 0.03
C ASP A 69 2.73 -17.65 -0.23
N LEU A 70 3.62 -17.12 -1.07
CA LEU A 70 4.98 -17.65 -1.27
C LEU A 70 5.80 -17.62 0.02
N ASP A 71 5.81 -16.48 0.72
CA ASP A 71 6.58 -16.31 1.96
C ASP A 71 6.07 -17.24 3.07
N LEU A 72 4.74 -17.41 3.17
CA LEU A 72 4.11 -18.36 4.11
C LEU A 72 4.47 -19.80 3.79
N SER A 73 4.44 -20.18 2.51
CA SER A 73 4.82 -21.54 2.07
C SER A 73 6.29 -21.83 2.38
N HIS A 74 7.18 -20.87 2.14
CA HIS A 74 8.59 -20.96 2.53
C HIS A 74 8.75 -21.14 4.05
N ALA A 75 8.05 -20.34 4.85
CA ALA A 75 8.13 -20.42 6.31
C ALA A 75 7.58 -21.75 6.87
N GLN A 76 6.65 -22.41 6.19
CA GLN A 76 6.17 -23.75 6.55
C GLN A 76 7.21 -24.84 6.24
N GLN A 77 7.91 -24.72 5.11
CA GLN A 77 8.99 -25.64 4.74
C GLN A 77 10.19 -25.58 5.68
N GLU A 78 10.55 -24.40 6.20
CA GLU A 78 11.65 -24.27 7.16
C GLU A 78 11.32 -24.75 8.59
N ARG A 79 10.04 -25.01 8.89
CA ARG A 79 9.61 -25.54 10.20
C ARG A 79 9.53 -27.07 10.25
N LEU A 80 9.67 -27.75 9.12
CA LEU A 80 9.70 -29.23 9.01
C LEU A 80 11.15 -29.73 9.00
#